data_AF-A0AAV0CDX1-F1
#
_entry.id   AF-A0AAV0CDX1-F1
#
_cell.length_a   1.000
_cell.length_b   1.000
_cell.length_c   1.000
_cell.angle_alpha   90.00
_cell.angle_beta   90.00
_cell.angle_gamma   90.00
#
_symmetry.space_group_name_H-M   'P 1'
#
loop_
_entity.id
_entity.type
_entity.pdbx_description
1 polymer ?
#
loop_
_entity_poly.entity_id
_entity_poly.type
_entity_poly.pdbx_seq_one_letter_code
_entity_poly.pdbx_strand_id
1 'polypeptide(L)'
;MLTPYNLPPDMCMKSHFIFLSLICPGSKDPGRKIDIYLQPLIEEMKELWAVGTPTYDVSSDKMFIMKVAIIWTISDFPAYGMLSGWSTHGLMGCPICMEK
;
A
#
# COMPACT_ATOMS: atom_id res chain seq x y z
N MET A 1 3.82 4.14 -0.79
CA MET A 1 3.72 5.00 0.41
C MET A 1 2.79 4.33 1.40
N LEU A 2 3.23 4.09 2.63
CA LEU A 2 2.45 3.48 3.70
C LEU A 2 2.37 4.48 4.86
N THR A 3 1.17 4.72 5.36
CA THR A 3 0.91 5.64 6.48
C THR A 3 -0.06 4.99 7.47
N PRO A 4 0.19 5.10 8.79
CA PRO A 4 -0.70 4.58 9.82
C PRO A 4 -1.92 5.51 9.97
N TYR A 5 -3.06 5.06 9.46
CA TYR A 5 -4.33 5.80 9.53
C TYR A 5 -4.95 5.87 10.94
N ASN A 6 -4.36 5.18 11.92
CA ASN A 6 -4.79 5.26 13.32
C ASN A 6 -4.38 6.58 14.00
N LEU A 7 -3.51 7.36 13.37
CA LEU A 7 -3.09 8.67 13.85
C LEU A 7 -4.08 9.76 13.43
N PRO A 8 -4.20 10.85 14.20
CA PRO A 8 -4.93 12.05 13.78
C PRO A 8 -4.51 12.54 12.38
N PRO A 9 -5.42 13.16 11.60
CA PRO A 9 -5.14 13.58 10.22
C PRO A 9 -3.95 14.54 10.08
N ASP A 10 -3.71 15.38 11.10
CA ASP A 10 -2.58 16.31 11.16
C ASP A 10 -1.25 15.60 11.41
N MET A 11 -1.27 14.37 11.93
CA MET A 11 -0.09 13.54 12.19
C MET A 11 0.19 12.52 11.09
N CYS A 12 -0.81 11.81 10.56
CA CYS A 12 -0.59 10.68 9.63
C CYS A 12 0.14 11.06 8.33
N MET A 13 0.06 12.33 7.92
CA MET A 13 0.73 12.85 6.73
C MET A 13 2.09 13.52 7.02
N LYS A 14 2.58 13.49 8.27
CA LYS A 14 3.93 13.99 8.58
C LYS A 14 4.97 13.00 8.04
N SER A 15 6.09 13.52 7.57
CA SER A 15 7.19 12.72 6.98
C SER A 15 7.63 11.54 7.86
N HIS A 16 7.63 11.70 9.18
CA HIS A 16 8.00 10.68 10.16
C HIS A 16 7.06 9.47 10.20
N PHE A 17 5.82 9.62 9.70
CA PHE A 17 4.81 8.56 9.65
C PHE A 17 4.54 8.09 8.21
N ILE A 18 5.33 8.56 7.25
CA ILE A 18 5.26 8.15 5.86
C ILE A 18 6.41 7.20 5.57
N PHE A 19 6.07 5.93 5.33
CA PHE A 19 7.03 4.88 4.99
C PHE A 19 7.00 4.60 3.49
N LEU A 20 8.18 4.58 2.87
CA LEU A 20 8.31 4.25 1.46
C LEU A 20 8.54 2.74 1.32
N SER A 21 7.48 2.01 1.00
CA SER A 21 7.51 0.54 0.87
C SER A 21 8.10 0.03 -0.45
N LEU A 22 8.08 0.84 -1.51
CA LEU A 22 8.52 0.43 -2.84
C LEU A 22 8.96 1.66 -3.66
N ILE A 23 10.11 1.54 -4.33
CA ILE A 23 10.59 2.50 -5.32
C ILE A 23 10.67 1.77 -6.65
N CYS A 24 9.85 2.16 -7.61
CA CYS A 24 9.95 1.68 -8.97
C CYS A 24 10.90 2.57 -9.77
N PRO A 25 12.08 2.10 -10.21
CA PRO A 25 12.96 2.88 -11.07
C PRO A 25 12.34 2.97 -12.46
N GLY A 26 11.87 4.16 -12.88
CA GLY A 26 11.06 4.31 -14.10
C GLY A 26 11.68 3.75 -15.39
N SER A 27 13.00 3.81 -15.58
CA SER A 27 13.66 3.21 -16.77
C SER A 27 13.92 1.70 -16.65
N LYS A 28 13.82 1.14 -15.45
CA LYS A 28 14.00 -0.28 -15.13
C LYS A 28 12.76 -0.82 -14.42
N ASP A 29 11.61 -0.35 -14.86
CA ASP A 29 10.33 -0.68 -14.27
C ASP A 29 10.11 -2.21 -14.37
N PRO A 30 9.71 -2.88 -13.27
CA PRO A 30 9.53 -4.33 -13.26
C PRO A 30 8.31 -4.77 -14.09
N GLY A 31 7.43 -3.84 -14.46
CA GLY A 31 6.22 -4.03 -15.24
C GLY A 31 5.35 -5.09 -14.58
N ARG A 32 5.13 -6.18 -15.32
CA ARG A 32 4.35 -7.33 -14.85
C ARG A 32 4.99 -8.09 -13.68
N LYS A 33 6.28 -7.88 -13.38
CA LYS A 33 6.99 -8.54 -12.28
C LYS A 33 6.85 -7.82 -10.94
N ILE A 34 6.06 -6.74 -10.88
CA ILE A 34 5.82 -5.97 -9.65
C ILE A 34 5.22 -6.85 -8.54
N ASP A 35 4.44 -7.86 -8.92
CA ASP A 35 3.83 -8.87 -8.05
C ASP A 35 4.87 -9.64 -7.23
N ILE A 36 6.00 -10.02 -7.85
CA ILE A 36 7.12 -10.72 -7.17
C ILE A 36 7.70 -9.85 -6.05
N TYR A 37 7.82 -8.54 -6.27
CA TYR A 37 8.34 -7.61 -5.26
C TYR A 37 7.34 -7.34 -4.14
N LEU A 38 6.04 -7.42 -4.44
CA LEU A 38 4.97 -7.20 -3.46
C LEU A 38 4.62 -8.46 -2.67
N GLN A 39 4.97 -9.65 -3.15
CA GLN A 39 4.62 -10.91 -2.50
C GLN A 39 5.03 -10.95 -1.01
N PRO A 40 6.27 -10.59 -0.60
CA PRO A 40 6.64 -10.60 0.81
C PRO A 40 5.78 -9.67 1.66
N LEU A 41 5.49 -8.46 1.14
CA LEU A 41 4.62 -7.48 1.81
C LEU A 41 3.20 -8.03 1.98
N ILE A 42 2.65 -8.68 0.95
CA ILE A 42 1.30 -9.25 0.99
C ILE A 42 1.23 -10.41 2.00
N GLU A 43 2.25 -11.26 2.06
CA GLU A 43 2.34 -12.37 3.01
C GLU A 43 2.39 -11.84 4.46
N GLU A 44 3.25 -10.87 4.72
CA GLU A 44 3.37 -10.23 6.04
C GLU A 44 2.05 -9.56 6.46
N MET A 45 1.36 -8.92 5.53
CA MET A 45 0.06 -8.29 5.82
C MET A 45 -1.05 -9.30 6.09
N LYS A 46 -1.06 -10.45 5.41
CA LYS A 46 -1.99 -11.55 5.72
C LYS A 46 -1.75 -12.08 7.12
N GLU A 47 -0.49 -12.23 7.52
CA GLU A 47 -0.13 -12.66 8.88
C GLU A 47 -0.55 -11.64 9.93
N LEU A 48 -0.23 -10.35 9.72
CA LEU A 48 -0.63 -9.25 10.60
C LEU A 48 -2.16 -9.11 10.73
N TRP A 49 -2.93 -9.46 9.70
CA TRP A 49 -4.39 -9.45 9.78
C TRP A 49 -4.93 -10.68 10.52
N ALA A 50 -4.42 -11.88 10.20
CA ALA A 50 -4.92 -13.13 10.75
C ALA A 50 -4.53 -13.28 12.23
N VAL A 51 -3.23 -13.15 12.52
CA VAL A 51 -2.64 -13.35 13.85
C VAL A 51 -2.47 -12.03 14.58
N GLY A 52 -1.91 -11.02 13.89
CA GLY A 52 -1.47 -9.77 14.51
C GLY A 52 -0.11 -9.91 15.18
N THR A 53 0.39 -8.80 15.73
CA THR A 53 1.71 -8.75 16.39
C THR A 53 1.63 -8.07 17.76
N PRO A 54 2.28 -8.63 18.81
CA PRO A 54 2.37 -7.98 20.11
C PRO A 54 3.04 -6.62 19.98
N THR A 55 2.31 -5.56 20.32
CA THR A 55 2.75 -4.17 20.19
C THR A 55 2.57 -3.47 21.52
N TYR A 56 3.57 -2.70 21.93
CA TYR A 56 3.52 -1.86 23.12
C TYR A 56 2.92 -0.50 22.75
N ASP A 57 1.85 -0.11 23.44
CA ASP A 57 1.28 1.23 23.34
C ASP A 57 1.81 2.12 24.46
N VAL A 58 2.65 3.09 24.09
CA VAL A 58 3.24 4.09 24.99
C VAL A 58 2.16 4.95 25.66
N SER A 59 1.04 5.21 24.98
CA SER A 59 -0.01 6.07 25.52
C SER A 59 -0.82 5.40 26.64
N SER A 60 -1.00 4.08 26.57
CA SER A 60 -1.77 3.33 27.55
C SER A 60 -0.91 2.47 28.49
N ASP A 61 0.40 2.47 28.29
CA ASP A 61 1.41 1.67 29.01
C ASP A 61 1.05 0.18 29.05
N LYS A 62 0.61 -0.35 27.90
CA LYS A 62 0.09 -1.72 27.79
C LYS A 62 0.54 -2.41 26.52
N MET A 63 0.65 -3.73 26.62
CA MET A 63 0.78 -4.61 25.46
C MET A 63 -0.60 -4.91 24.88
N PHE A 64 -0.73 -4.85 23.56
CA PHE A 64 -1.91 -5.29 22.83
C PHE A 64 -1.50 -6.05 21.57
N ILE A 65 -2.43 -6.82 21.00
CA ILE A 65 -2.21 -7.46 19.70
C ILE A 65 -2.67 -6.49 18.61
N MET A 66 -1.70 -5.94 17.86
CA MET A 66 -1.97 -5.06 16.75
C MET A 66 -2.29 -5.88 15.50
N LYS A 67 -3.42 -5.58 14.86
CA LYS A 67 -3.76 -6.06 13.52
C LYS A 67 -3.65 -4.94 12.51
N VAL A 68 -3.21 -5.27 11.30
CA VAL A 68 -2.99 -4.29 10.22
C VAL A 68 -3.86 -4.63 9.02
N ALA A 69 -4.46 -3.61 8.41
CA ALA A 69 -5.19 -3.71 7.16
C ALA A 69 -4.80 -2.58 6.21
N ILE A 70 -4.76 -2.86 4.90
CA ILE A 70 -4.65 -1.81 3.87
C ILE A 70 -6.05 -1.33 3.53
N ILE A 71 -6.26 -0.01 3.56
CA ILE A 71 -7.54 0.59 3.14
C ILE A 71 -7.50 1.00 1.66
N TRP A 72 -6.43 1.68 1.23
CA TRP A 72 -6.23 2.04 -0.17
C TRP A 72 -4.74 2.21 -0.51
N THR A 73 -4.43 2.09 -1.80
CA THR A 73 -3.11 2.43 -2.35
C THR A 73 -3.22 3.72 -3.17
N ILE A 74 -2.21 4.59 -3.06
CA ILE A 74 -2.09 5.77 -3.92
C ILE A 74 -1.00 5.46 -4.93
N SER A 75 -1.37 5.49 -6.20
CA SER A 75 -0.48 5.26 -7.34
C SER A 75 -0.72 6.35 -8.38
N ASP A 76 0.33 6.70 -9.11
CA ASP A 76 0.16 7.47 -10.33
C ASP A 76 -0.50 6.58 -11.40
N PHE A 77 -0.90 7.19 -12.52
CA PHE A 77 -1.66 6.47 -13.53
C PHE A 77 -0.91 5.28 -14.14
N PRO A 78 0.40 5.36 -14.47
CA PRO A 78 1.18 4.20 -14.92
C PRO A 78 1.27 3.09 -13.86
N ALA A 79 1.58 3.41 -12.60
CA ALA A 79 1.67 2.41 -11.56
C ALA A 79 0.33 1.76 -11.23
N TYR A 80 -0.78 2.49 -11.38
CA TYR A 80 -2.11 1.91 -11.28
C TYR A 80 -2.30 0.75 -12.25
N GLY A 81 -1.89 0.89 -13.52
CA GLY A 81 -1.98 -0.19 -14.51
C GLY A 81 -1.16 -1.42 -14.13
N MET A 82 0.03 -1.20 -13.56
CA MET A 82 0.88 -2.30 -13.07
C MET A 82 0.28 -3.03 -11.88
N LEU A 83 -0.26 -2.29 -10.91
CA LEU A 83 -0.78 -2.85 -9.65
C LEU A 83 -2.17 -3.48 -9.81
N SER A 84 -3.01 -2.92 -10.66
CA SER A 84 -4.39 -3.40 -10.88
C SER A 84 -4.51 -4.42 -12.03
N GLY A 85 -3.48 -4.52 -12.87
CA GLY A 85 -3.57 -5.24 -14.14
C GLY A 85 -4.42 -4.53 -15.21
N TRP A 86 -4.84 -3.29 -14.96
CA TRP A 86 -5.65 -2.49 -15.88
C TRP A 86 -4.81 -1.94 -17.04
N SER A 87 -5.41 -1.85 -18.23
CA SER A 87 -4.77 -1.14 -19.35
C SER A 87 -4.85 0.36 -19.11
N THR A 88 -3.71 1.02 -18.95
CA THR A 88 -3.61 2.49 -18.85
C THR A 88 -3.44 3.17 -20.21
N HIS A 89 -3.55 2.39 -21.29
CA HIS A 89 -3.36 2.83 -22.67
C HIS A 89 -4.55 2.45 -23.56
N GLY A 90 -4.71 3.18 -24.67
CA GLY A 90 -5.75 2.95 -25.66
C GLY A 90 -7.16 3.36 -25.18
N LEU A 91 -8.19 2.87 -25.89
CA LEU A 91 -9.59 3.22 -25.62
C LEU A 91 -10.06 2.79 -24.23
N MET A 92 -9.51 1.69 -23.70
CA MET A 92 -9.81 1.19 -22.35
C MET A 92 -8.91 1.80 -21.25
N GLY A 93 -8.19 2.88 -21.55
CA GLY A 93 -7.25 3.52 -20.62
C GLY A 93 -7.90 3.96 -19.30
N CYS A 94 -9.09 4.53 -19.36
CA CYS A 94 -9.79 5.06 -18.20
C CYS A 94 -10.67 3.98 -17.53
N PRO A 95 -10.36 3.53 -16.29
CA PRO A 95 -11.16 2.53 -15.59
C PRO A 95 -12.56 3.02 -15.19
N ILE A 96 -12.75 4.35 -15.12
CA ILE A 96 -14.04 4.98 -14.81
C ILE A 96 -14.90 5.13 -16.06
N CYS A 97 -14.25 5.36 -17.21
CA CYS A 97 -14.88 5.74 -18.45
C CYS A 97 -15.15 4.55 -19.39
N MET A 98 -15.05 3.31 -18.88
CA MET A 98 -15.21 2.05 -19.64
C MET A 98 -16.25 2.24 -20.75
N GLU A 99 -15.82 2.05 -22.00
CA GLU A 99 -16.49 2.46 -23.25
C GLU A 99 -18.02 2.63 -23.12
N LYS A 100 -18.50 3.84 -23.46
CA LYS A 100 -19.90 4.05 -23.85
C LYS A 100 -20.14 3.46 -25.23
#